data_AF-A0A285LSN4-F1
#
_entry.id   AF-A0A285LSN4-F1
#
_cell.length_a   1.000
_cell.length_b   1.000
_cell.length_c   1.000
_cell.angle_alpha   90.00
_cell.angle_beta   90.00
_cell.angle_gamma   90.00
#
_symmetry.space_group_name_H-M   'P 1'
#
loop_
_entity.id
_entity.type
_entity.pdbx_description
1 polymer ?
#
loop_
_entity_poly.entity_id
_entity_poly.type
_entity_poly.pdbx_seq_one_letter_code
_entity_poly.pdbx_strand_id
1 'polypeptide(L)'
;MTTETYSEKLRTAGYETDKVRARLENISGRVQDQLSTLLSVIGSDNFGSQYVKGNGSPGLTERLQGAVDGTSTMAESWANLSKGQYEAAVAADRNEEAARQAIEQV
;
A
#
# COMPACT_ATOMS: atom_id res chain seq x y z
N MET A 1 -32.48 10.55 -2.57
CA MET A 1 -31.09 10.66 -2.12
C MET A 1 -30.96 9.71 -0.94
N THR A 2 -30.44 8.50 -1.15
CA THR A 2 -30.29 7.50 -0.09
C THR A 2 -29.10 7.92 0.77
N THR A 3 -29.35 8.20 2.04
CA THR A 3 -28.31 8.51 3.01
C THR A 3 -27.50 7.23 3.23
N GLU A 4 -26.25 7.17 2.74
CA GLU A 4 -25.35 6.06 3.03
C GLU A 4 -25.18 5.91 4.55
N THR A 5 -25.25 4.67 5.03
CA THR A 5 -25.00 4.37 6.45
C THR A 5 -23.52 4.60 6.78
N TYR A 6 -23.21 4.78 8.06
CA TYR A 6 -21.83 4.98 8.48
C TYR A 6 -20.94 3.77 8.11
N SER A 7 -21.48 2.55 8.17
CA SER A 7 -20.76 1.34 7.76
C SER A 7 -20.51 1.27 6.25
N GLU A 8 -21.45 1.73 5.41
CA GLU A 8 -21.24 1.84 3.96
C GLU A 8 -20.10 2.81 3.62
N LYS A 9 -20.04 3.97 4.29
CA LYS A 9 -18.94 4.93 4.11
C LYS A 9 -17.58 4.34 4.50
N LEU A 10 -17.53 3.56 5.58
CA LEU A 10 -16.31 2.87 6.00
C LEU A 10 -15.87 1.80 5.00
N ARG A 11 -16.80 1.04 4.41
CA ARG A 11 -16.47 0.07 3.34
C ARG A 11 -15.97 0.76 2.08
N THR A 12 -16.60 1.87 1.68
CA THR A 12 -16.15 2.68 0.54
C THR A 12 -14.76 3.26 0.80
N ALA A 13 -14.50 3.80 1.99
CA ALA A 13 -13.17 4.26 2.37
C ALA A 13 -12.14 3.12 2.35
N GLY A 14 -12.49 1.95 2.89
CA GLY A 14 -11.68 0.72 2.84
C GLY A 14 -11.28 0.36 1.41
N TYR A 15 -12.25 0.37 0.50
CA TYR A 15 -12.05 0.05 -0.91
C TYR A 15 -11.14 1.05 -1.62
N GLU A 16 -11.38 2.36 -1.45
CA GLU A 16 -10.52 3.39 -2.07
C GLU A 16 -9.09 3.35 -1.50
N THR A 17 -8.95 3.07 -0.21
CA THR A 17 -7.65 2.88 0.45
C THR A 17 -6.91 1.66 -0.09
N ASP A 18 -7.61 0.55 -0.36
CA ASP A 18 -7.03 -0.64 -0.97
C ASP A 18 -6.52 -0.38 -2.39
N LYS A 19 -7.20 0.47 -3.17
CA LYS A 19 -6.69 0.89 -4.49
C LYS A 19 -5.36 1.63 -4.40
N VAL A 20 -5.16 2.43 -3.35
CA VAL A 20 -3.87 3.12 -3.12
C VAL A 20 -2.77 2.10 -2.87
N ARG A 21 -3.01 1.10 -2.00
CA ARG A 21 -2.08 -0.03 -1.79
C ARG A 21 -1.74 -0.71 -3.12
N ALA A 22 -2.75 -1.14 -3.88
CA ALA A 22 -2.54 -1.85 -5.14
C ALA A 22 -1.72 -1.01 -6.15
N ARG A 23 -1.93 0.31 -6.17
CA ARG A 23 -1.16 1.22 -7.02
C ARG A 23 0.29 1.36 -6.57
N LEU A 24 0.56 1.39 -5.26
CA LEU A 24 1.92 1.43 -4.72
C LEU A 24 2.67 0.13 -5.01
N GLU A 25 2.02 -1.03 -4.87
CA GLU A 25 2.60 -2.32 -5.26
C GLU A 25 2.96 -2.35 -6.74
N ASN A 26 2.06 -1.87 -7.62
CA ASN A 26 2.33 -1.80 -9.06
C ASN A 26 3.53 -0.88 -9.37
N ILE A 27 3.61 0.28 -8.72
CA ILE A 27 4.74 1.21 -8.89
C ILE A 27 6.03 0.54 -8.42
N SER A 28 6.03 -0.11 -7.25
CA SER A 28 7.18 -0.81 -6.70
C SER A 28 7.71 -1.89 -7.65
N GLY A 29 6.81 -2.74 -8.17
CA GLY A 29 7.17 -3.78 -9.14
C GLY A 29 7.75 -3.20 -10.43
N ARG A 30 7.14 -2.13 -10.98
CA ARG A 30 7.67 -1.46 -12.18
C ARG A 30 9.05 -0.85 -11.96
N VAL A 31 9.30 -0.29 -10.77
CA VAL A 31 10.62 0.26 -10.41
C VAL A 31 11.65 -0.87 -10.30
N GLN A 32 11.29 -2.01 -9.71
CA GLN A 32 12.17 -3.19 -9.68
C GLN A 32 12.51 -3.69 -11.09
N ASP A 33 11.51 -3.85 -11.97
CA ASP A 33 11.73 -4.30 -13.35
C ASP A 33 12.64 -3.35 -14.14
N GLN A 34 12.41 -2.03 -14.00
CA GLN A 34 13.24 -1.01 -14.62
C GLN A 34 14.66 -1.00 -14.05
N LEU A 35 14.82 -1.23 -12.74
CA LEU A 35 16.12 -1.35 -12.10
C LEU A 35 16.88 -2.56 -12.65
N SER A 36 16.27 -3.73 -12.71
CA SER A 36 16.92 -4.92 -13.26
C SER A 36 17.37 -4.70 -14.71
N THR A 37 16.52 -4.06 -15.52
CA THR A 37 16.86 -3.69 -16.90
C THR A 37 18.04 -2.71 -16.94
N LEU A 38 17.99 -1.65 -16.14
CA LEU A 38 19.05 -0.65 -16.08
C LEU A 38 20.38 -1.30 -15.67
N LEU A 39 20.40 -2.06 -14.57
CA LEU A 39 21.60 -2.73 -14.07
C LEU A 39 22.22 -3.69 -15.09
N SER A 40 21.42 -4.35 -15.92
CA SER A 40 21.93 -5.20 -17.00
C SER A 40 22.66 -4.42 -18.09
N VAL A 41 22.34 -3.14 -18.27
CA VAL A 41 22.95 -2.26 -19.29
C VAL A 41 24.17 -1.53 -18.74
N ILE A 42 24.07 -0.90 -17.56
CA ILE A 42 25.19 -0.12 -17.01
C ILE A 42 26.20 -0.96 -16.23
N GLY A 43 25.82 -2.14 -15.75
CA GLY A 43 26.69 -2.98 -14.91
C GLY A 43 27.85 -3.64 -15.65
N SER A 44 27.86 -3.60 -16.99
CA SER A 44 28.81 -4.35 -17.82
C SER A 44 30.15 -3.65 -18.05
N ASP A 45 30.26 -2.34 -17.83
CA ASP A 45 31.53 -1.61 -17.98
C ASP A 45 32.13 -1.17 -16.63
N ASN A 46 33.43 -0.84 -16.63
CA ASN A 46 34.17 -0.52 -15.40
C ASN A 46 33.68 0.79 -14.73
N PHE A 47 33.10 1.72 -15.48
CA PHE A 47 32.62 2.99 -14.92
C PHE A 47 31.22 2.83 -14.32
N GLY A 48 30.31 2.22 -15.07
CA GLY A 48 28.97 1.88 -14.66
C GLY A 48 28.95 0.89 -13.50
N SER A 49 29.88 -0.07 -13.43
CA SER A 49 29.98 -0.96 -12.27
C SER A 49 30.34 -0.24 -10.96
N GLN A 50 31.14 0.83 -11.01
CA GLN A 50 31.42 1.66 -9.82
C GLN A 50 30.24 2.55 -9.45
N TYR A 51 29.50 3.06 -10.42
CA TYR A 51 28.26 3.80 -10.19
C TYR A 51 27.15 2.92 -9.59
N VAL A 52 27.06 1.68 -10.06
CA VAL A 52 26.12 0.66 -9.60
C VAL A 52 26.43 0.19 -8.18
N LYS A 53 27.69 -0.17 -7.91
CA LYS A 53 28.11 -0.74 -6.62
C LYS A 53 28.39 0.31 -5.56
N GLY A 54 28.76 1.53 -5.95
CA GLY A 54 29.16 2.59 -5.05
C GLY A 54 30.57 2.36 -4.49
N ASN A 55 31.47 3.30 -4.71
CA ASN A 55 32.80 3.28 -4.07
C ASN A 55 32.73 3.95 -2.68
N GLY A 56 32.28 3.22 -1.67
CA GLY A 56 32.27 3.70 -0.28
C GLY A 56 31.10 4.62 0.10
N SER A 57 30.09 4.73 -0.77
CA SER A 57 28.78 5.33 -0.47
C SER A 57 27.69 4.52 -1.18
N PRO A 58 26.41 4.62 -0.77
CA PRO A 58 25.35 3.82 -1.38
C PRO A 58 25.27 4.05 -2.88
N GLY A 59 25.53 2.99 -3.65
CA GLY A 59 25.47 2.97 -5.11
C GLY A 59 24.04 3.08 -5.63
N LEU A 60 23.89 3.13 -6.96
CA LEU A 60 22.58 3.23 -7.60
C LEU A 60 21.63 2.09 -7.17
N THR A 61 22.15 0.86 -7.06
CA THR A 61 21.35 -0.31 -6.65
C THR A 61 20.76 -0.13 -5.26
N GLU A 62 21.59 0.23 -4.27
CA GLU A 62 21.14 0.36 -2.88
C GLU A 62 20.13 1.50 -2.72
N ARG A 63 20.33 2.63 -3.40
CA ARG A 63 19.40 3.76 -3.35
C ARG A 63 18.03 3.41 -3.91
N LEU A 64 18.01 2.72 -5.05
CA LEU A 64 16.77 2.32 -5.71
C LEU A 64 16.08 1.18 -4.97
N GLN A 65 16.84 0.23 -4.40
CA GLN A 65 16.30 -0.79 -3.51
C GLN A 65 15.65 -0.14 -2.27
N GLY A 66 16.30 0.85 -1.65
CA GLY A 66 15.70 1.60 -0.53
C GLY A 66 14.39 2.32 -0.91
N ALA A 67 14.28 2.83 -2.13
CA ALA A 67 13.03 3.44 -2.62
C ALA A 67 11.92 2.40 -2.84
N VAL A 68 12.26 1.22 -3.36
CA VAL A 68 11.36 0.07 -3.51
C VAL A 68 10.87 -0.41 -2.15
N ASP A 69 11.77 -0.63 -1.20
CA ASP A 69 11.46 -1.11 0.14
C ASP A 69 10.58 -0.10 0.89
N GLY A 70 10.89 1.21 0.77
CA GLY A 70 10.05 2.28 1.31
C GLY A 70 8.66 2.31 0.69
N THR A 71 8.55 2.05 -0.62
CA THR A 71 7.25 1.98 -1.32
C THR A 71 6.44 0.76 -0.87
N SER A 72 7.09 -0.39 -0.68
CA SER A 72 6.46 -1.59 -0.14
C SER A 72 5.93 -1.36 1.28
N THR A 73 6.75 -0.75 2.14
CA THR A 73 6.36 -0.38 3.52
C THR A 73 5.15 0.56 3.54
N MET A 74 5.10 1.53 2.63
CA MET A 74 3.93 2.39 2.48
C MET A 74 2.70 1.57 2.05
N ALA A 75 2.84 0.68 1.07
CA ALA A 75 1.74 -0.17 0.61
C ALA A 75 1.16 -1.02 1.76
N GLU A 76 2.00 -1.63 2.59
CA GLU A 76 1.57 -2.38 3.78
C GLU A 76 0.81 -1.49 4.78
N SER A 77 1.26 -0.25 4.98
CA SER A 77 0.56 0.71 5.85
C SER A 77 -0.85 1.02 5.33
N TRP A 78 -1.00 1.20 4.01
CA TRP A 78 -2.30 1.38 3.37
C TRP A 78 -3.18 0.13 3.45
N ALA A 79 -2.59 -1.07 3.36
CA ALA A 79 -3.28 -2.34 3.57
C ALA A 79 -3.91 -2.43 4.97
N ASN A 80 -3.12 -2.09 5.99
CA ASN A 80 -3.57 -2.11 7.38
C ASN A 80 -4.70 -1.09 7.63
N LEU A 81 -4.59 0.10 7.02
CA LEU A 81 -5.65 1.11 7.12
C LEU A 81 -6.95 0.64 6.47
N SER A 82 -6.87 0.07 5.26
CA SER A 82 -8.02 -0.49 4.54
C SER A 82 -8.71 -1.58 5.37
N LYS A 83 -7.91 -2.52 5.90
CA LYS A 83 -8.41 -3.57 6.79
C LYS A 83 -9.11 -2.99 8.02
N GLY A 84 -8.51 -2.01 8.69
CA GLY A 84 -9.12 -1.35 9.85
C GLY A 84 -10.46 -0.67 9.52
N GLN A 85 -10.60 -0.09 8.33
CA GLN A 85 -11.86 0.50 7.88
C GLN A 85 -12.94 -0.55 7.64
N TYR A 86 -12.60 -1.70 7.05
CA TYR A 86 -13.54 -2.82 6.91
C TYR A 86 -13.96 -3.40 8.26
N GLU A 87 -13.02 -3.59 9.19
CA GLU A 87 -13.31 -4.07 10.55
C GLU A 87 -14.21 -3.10 11.31
N ALA A 88 -13.96 -1.79 11.19
CA ALA A 88 -14.82 -0.75 11.76
C ALA A 88 -16.24 -0.76 11.16
N ALA A 89 -16.37 -1.02 9.85
CA ALA A 89 -17.69 -1.14 9.22
C ALA A 89 -18.49 -2.31 9.81
N VAL A 90 -17.85 -3.47 9.97
CA VAL A 90 -18.48 -4.66 10.57
C VAL A 90 -18.87 -4.40 12.03
N ALA A 91 -18.02 -3.70 12.80
CA ALA A 91 -18.35 -3.32 14.17
C ALA A 91 -19.54 -2.34 14.23
N ALA A 92 -19.61 -1.39 13.31
CA ALA A 92 -20.73 -0.46 13.21
C ALA A 92 -22.06 -1.18 12.91
N ASP A 93 -22.07 -2.13 11.96
CA ASP A 93 -23.28 -2.92 11.66
C ASP A 93 -23.76 -3.71 12.89
N ARG A 94 -22.83 -4.36 13.61
CA ARG A 94 -23.16 -5.12 14.82
C ARG A 94 -23.76 -4.25 15.91
N ASN A 95 -23.22 -3.04 16.09
CA ASN A 95 -23.73 -2.09 17.08
C ASN A 95 -25.12 -1.56 16.68
N GLU A 96 -25.35 -1.28 15.40
CA GLU A 96 -26.68 -0.91 14.91
C GLU A 96 -27.70 -2.03 15.12
N GLU A 97 -27.34 -3.27 14.81
CA GLU A 97 -28.22 -4.44 14.99
C GLU A 97 -28.55 -4.65 16.48
N ALA A 98 -27.55 -4.59 17.35
CA ALA A 98 -27.76 -4.70 18.79
C ALA A 98 -28.67 -3.57 19.33
N ALA A 99 -28.51 -2.34 18.82
CA ALA A 99 -29.36 -1.22 19.19
C ALA A 99 -30.81 -1.40 18.72
N ARG A 100 -31.03 -1.92 17.51
CA ARG A 100 -32.39 -2.24 17.00
C ARG A 100 -33.06 -3.30 17.85
N GLN A 101 -32.37 -4.40 18.14
CA GLN A 101 -32.90 -5.47 18.99
C GLN A 101 -33.24 -5.00 20.40
N ALA A 102 -32.45 -4.08 20.97
CA ALA A 102 -32.73 -3.50 22.28
C ALA A 102 -34.00 -2.62 22.28
N ILE A 103 -34.30 -1.93 21.18
CA ILE A 103 -35.53 -1.13 21.02
C ILE A 103 -36.75 -2.02 20.83
N GLU A 104 -36.63 -3.12 20.06
CA GLU A 104 -37.73 -4.06 19.81
C GLU A 104 -38.13 -4.90 21.04
N GLN A 105 -37.30 -4.95 22.08
CA GLN A 105 -37.57 -5.65 23.34
C GLN A 105 -38.23 -4.77 24.42
N VAL A 106 -38.54 -3.49 24.10
CA VAL A 106 -39.21 -2.51 24.98
C VAL A 106 -40.64 -2.29 24.52
#